data_AF-A0A561UKU9-F1
#
_entry.id   AF-A0A561UKU9-F1
#
_cell.length_a   1.000
_cell.length_b   1.000
_cell.length_c   1.000
_cell.angle_alpha   90.00
_cell.angle_beta   90.00
_cell.angle_gamma   90.00
#
_symmetry.space_group_name_H-M   'P 1'
#
loop_
_entity.id
_entity.type
_entity.pdbx_description
1 polymer ?
#
loop_
_entity_poly.entity_id
_entity_poly.type
_entity_poly.pdbx_seq_one_letter_code
_entity_poly.pdbx_strand_id
1 'polypeptide(L)'
;MPAPTILLPQDPLNPRRVDPHYSYEAQLVRGLGGETALVDHDALLAGDAAEAVRRVPAGTGPAWYRGWMLPVQAYAGFVRALAERGCHLLTSAAAYRTAHELPGWYGTFEGATPDSVWLPADADRGALAEAAARLGGRGPAIVKDYVKSRKHEWHEACYIPDLADLPALARVVGRFVELQGDYLAGGVVLRRFHRFAPAAGPAGEPDAAARGTEARVWWVDGEPVLTGPHPDTPEVFPAPDLTLIRSLVRSLGCRFVTTDLALLADGSGWMVVEVGDGQVSDLPRGTEVSGLLSSLIST
;
A
#
# COMPACT_ATOMS: atom_id res chain seq x y z
N MET A 1 29.33 0.02 1.56
CA MET A 1 28.59 1.29 1.43
C MET A 1 28.26 1.77 2.84
N PRO A 2 28.12 3.08 3.11
CA PRO A 2 27.62 3.53 4.42
C PRO A 2 26.23 2.93 4.66
N ALA A 3 25.92 2.60 5.92
CA ALA A 3 24.61 2.10 6.31
C ALA A 3 23.51 3.14 5.97
N PRO A 4 22.35 2.73 5.44
CA PRO A 4 21.30 3.67 5.09
C PRO A 4 20.73 4.41 6.30
N THR A 5 20.53 5.72 6.19
CA THR A 5 19.78 6.49 7.19
C THR A 5 18.27 6.25 7.03
N ILE A 6 17.53 6.16 8.12
CA ILE A 6 16.05 6.11 8.08
C ILE A 6 15.48 7.52 8.24
N LEU A 7 14.84 8.02 7.19
CA LEU A 7 14.11 9.30 7.20
C LEU A 7 12.71 9.08 7.77
N LEU A 8 12.38 9.82 8.82
CA LEU A 8 11.11 9.71 9.54
C LEU A 8 10.36 11.04 9.50
N PRO A 9 9.01 11.05 9.48
CA PRO A 9 8.25 12.28 9.59
C PRO A 9 8.52 12.95 10.94
N GLN A 10 8.64 14.28 10.94
CA GLN A 10 8.68 15.07 12.16
C GLN A 10 7.27 15.20 12.77
N ASP A 11 7.22 15.47 14.07
CA ASP A 11 5.99 15.82 14.78
C ASP A 11 5.47 17.19 14.28
N PRO A 12 4.22 17.29 13.76
CA PRO A 12 3.64 18.55 13.30
C PRO A 12 3.57 19.64 14.38
N LEU A 13 3.49 19.25 15.66
CA LEU A 13 3.44 20.17 16.80
C LEU A 13 4.83 20.51 17.35
N ASN A 14 5.82 19.66 17.10
CA ASN A 14 7.21 19.90 17.50
C ASN A 14 8.19 19.37 16.45
N PRO A 15 8.55 20.20 15.45
CA PRO A 15 9.39 19.80 14.32
C PRO A 15 10.77 19.21 14.68
N ARG A 16 11.23 19.33 15.94
CA ARG A 16 12.50 18.75 16.42
C ARG A 16 12.35 17.30 16.91
N ARG A 17 11.13 16.77 16.93
CA ARG A 17 10.82 15.40 17.35
C ARG A 17 10.33 14.61 16.15
N VAL A 18 10.51 13.30 16.23
CA VAL A 18 9.83 12.36 15.34
C VAL A 18 8.34 12.39 15.63
N ASP A 19 7.52 12.20 14.60
CA ASP A 19 6.10 11.94 14.73
C ASP A 19 5.86 10.87 15.81
N PRO A 20 4.97 11.10 16.80
CA PRO A 20 4.68 10.15 17.86
C PRO A 20 4.36 8.73 17.36
N HIS A 21 3.71 8.59 16.20
CA HIS A 21 3.41 7.29 15.58
C HIS A 21 4.67 6.48 15.31
N TYR A 22 5.73 7.13 14.80
CA TYR A 22 7.00 6.51 14.43
C TYR A 22 8.05 6.53 15.56
N SER A 23 7.68 6.99 16.75
CA SER A 23 8.62 7.15 17.87
C SER A 23 9.23 5.84 18.36
N TYR A 24 8.45 4.75 18.34
CA TYR A 24 8.92 3.41 18.71
C TYR A 24 9.92 2.87 17.68
N GLU A 25 9.62 2.98 16.39
CA GLU A 25 10.53 2.59 15.31
C GLU A 25 11.83 3.39 15.37
N ALA A 26 11.75 4.71 15.61
CA ALA A 26 12.93 5.56 15.75
C ALA A 26 13.85 5.11 16.90
N GLN A 27 13.29 4.65 18.02
CA GLN A 27 14.04 4.12 19.15
C GLN A 27 14.70 2.79 18.79
N LEU A 28 13.98 1.88 18.12
CA LEU A 28 14.52 0.60 17.68
C LEU A 28 15.66 0.78 16.67
N VAL A 29 15.49 1.63 15.65
CA VAL A 29 16.55 1.92 14.67
C VAL A 29 17.83 2.37 15.38
N ARG A 30 17.73 3.30 16.34
CA ARG A 30 18.87 3.77 17.13
C ARG A 30 19.47 2.67 18.02
N GLY A 31 18.62 1.85 18.64
CA GLY A 31 19.03 0.72 19.46
C GLY A 31 19.80 -0.35 18.67
N LEU A 32 19.47 -0.50 17.38
CA LEU A 32 20.17 -1.36 16.43
C LEU A 32 21.43 -0.70 15.82
N GLY A 33 21.77 0.52 16.25
CA GLY A 33 22.94 1.26 15.76
C GLY A 33 22.72 2.02 14.45
N GLY A 34 21.48 2.11 13.97
CA GLY A 34 21.10 2.88 12.79
C GLY A 34 20.94 4.37 13.08
N GLU A 35 21.06 5.18 12.02
CA GLU A 35 20.87 6.63 12.08
C GLU A 35 19.47 7.02 11.60
N THR A 36 18.94 8.11 12.16
CA THR A 36 17.66 8.70 11.75
C THR A 36 17.78 10.18 11.45
N ALA A 37 17.00 10.65 10.48
CA ALA A 37 16.81 12.06 10.19
C ALA A 37 15.32 12.39 10.00
N LEU A 38 14.97 13.67 10.13
CA LEU A 38 13.58 14.11 10.10
C LEU A 38 13.25 14.81 8.78
N VAL A 39 12.04 14.54 8.28
CA VAL A 39 11.44 15.22 7.14
C VAL A 39 10.08 15.83 7.53
N ASP A 40 9.74 16.97 6.95
CA ASP A 40 8.44 17.60 7.16
C ASP A 40 7.42 17.04 6.16
N HIS A 41 6.52 16.19 6.64
CA HIS A 41 5.50 15.56 5.80
C HIS A 41 4.46 16.57 5.28
N ASP A 42 4.10 17.57 6.09
CA ASP A 42 3.10 18.56 5.70
C ASP A 42 3.65 19.45 4.57
N ALA A 43 4.94 19.82 4.64
CA ALA A 43 5.61 20.52 3.54
C ALA A 43 5.66 19.67 2.26
N LEU A 44 5.84 18.35 2.35
CA LEU A 44 5.76 17.45 1.18
C LEU A 44 4.36 17.45 0.56
N LEU A 45 3.32 17.39 1.38
CA LEU A 45 1.93 17.44 0.90
C LEU A 45 1.57 18.81 0.32
N ALA A 46 2.14 19.88 0.84
CA ALA A 46 2.00 21.24 0.31
C ALA A 46 2.81 21.48 -0.98
N GLY A 47 3.63 20.51 -1.42
CA GLY A 47 4.48 20.63 -2.60
C GLY A 47 5.79 21.41 -2.37
N ASP A 48 6.13 21.75 -1.12
CA ASP A 48 7.38 22.42 -0.76
C ASP A 48 8.44 21.39 -0.32
N ALA A 49 8.91 20.61 -1.30
CA ALA A 49 9.89 19.56 -1.05
C ALA A 49 11.23 20.09 -0.52
N ALA A 50 11.60 21.34 -0.83
CA ALA A 50 12.86 21.95 -0.37
C ALA A 50 12.80 22.27 1.13
N GLU A 51 11.69 22.85 1.61
CA GLU A 51 11.48 23.04 3.05
C GLU A 51 11.39 21.68 3.75
N ALA A 52 10.71 20.71 3.12
CA ALA A 52 10.52 19.39 3.71
C ALA A 52 11.80 18.67 4.12
N VAL A 53 12.86 18.84 3.33
CA VAL A 53 14.14 18.15 3.53
C VAL A 53 15.19 19.04 4.21
N ARG A 54 14.84 20.28 4.59
CA ARG A 54 15.81 21.28 5.08
C ARG A 54 16.63 20.79 6.28
N ARG A 55 16.04 19.92 7.11
CA ARG A 55 16.65 19.34 8.32
C ARG A 55 17.44 18.05 8.06
N VAL A 56 17.36 17.47 6.87
CA VAL A 56 18.17 16.30 6.48
C VAL A 56 19.61 16.77 6.29
N PRO A 57 20.61 16.22 6.99
CA PRO A 57 22.01 16.61 6.81
C PRO A 57 22.48 16.53 5.35
N ALA A 58 23.39 17.42 4.95
CA ALA A 58 24.00 17.30 3.62
C ALA A 58 24.97 16.11 3.61
N GLY A 59 25.01 15.36 2.51
CA GLY A 59 25.87 14.20 2.36
C GLY A 59 25.44 12.97 3.16
N THR A 60 24.17 12.87 3.55
CA THR A 60 23.59 11.68 4.22
C THR A 60 23.84 10.39 3.44
N GLY A 61 23.93 10.44 2.10
CA GLY A 61 24.15 9.25 1.28
C GLY A 61 22.85 8.44 1.12
N PRO A 62 22.91 7.10 1.10
CA PRO A 62 21.73 6.25 0.91
C PRO A 62 20.76 6.37 2.10
N ALA A 63 19.47 6.40 1.82
CA ALA A 63 18.45 6.48 2.85
C ALA A 63 17.17 5.70 2.50
N TRP A 64 16.45 5.23 3.52
CA TRP A 64 15.07 4.78 3.39
C TRP A 64 14.13 5.87 3.90
N TYR A 65 12.97 6.02 3.29
CA TYR A 65 11.87 6.70 3.95
C TYR A 65 11.06 5.70 4.77
N ARG A 66 10.64 6.09 5.97
CA ARG A 66 9.62 5.36 6.72
C ARG A 66 8.67 6.37 7.35
N GLY A 67 7.63 6.72 6.58
CA GLY A 67 6.56 7.61 7.06
C GLY A 67 5.21 7.37 6.39
N TRP A 68 4.44 8.44 6.23
CA TRP A 68 3.09 8.42 5.69
C TRP A 68 3.06 8.39 4.16
N MET A 69 1.96 7.91 3.58
CA MET A 69 1.76 7.88 2.13
C MET A 69 1.88 9.27 1.52
N LEU A 70 2.56 9.35 0.37
CA LEU A 70 2.68 10.56 -0.42
C LEU A 70 2.06 10.35 -1.80
N PRO A 71 1.37 11.36 -2.37
CA PRO A 71 1.06 11.34 -3.79
C PRO A 71 2.33 11.14 -4.61
N VAL A 72 2.26 10.35 -5.69
CA VAL A 72 3.46 9.97 -6.46
C VAL A 72 4.25 11.17 -6.98
N GLN A 73 3.57 12.28 -7.31
CA GLN A 73 4.23 13.53 -7.72
C GLN A 73 4.97 14.21 -6.56
N ALA A 74 4.38 14.22 -5.36
CA ALA A 74 5.05 14.72 -4.16
C ALA A 74 6.27 13.87 -3.80
N TYR A 75 6.16 12.53 -3.91
CA TYR A 75 7.29 11.63 -3.72
C TYR A 75 8.40 11.85 -4.75
N ALA A 76 8.07 12.12 -6.01
CA ALA A 76 9.07 12.47 -7.02
C ALA A 76 9.76 13.82 -6.73
N GLY A 77 9.04 14.80 -6.17
CA GLY A 77 9.62 16.02 -5.64
C GLY A 77 10.57 15.77 -4.46
N PHE A 78 10.15 14.93 -3.52
CA PHE A 78 10.93 14.51 -2.35
C PHE A 78 12.27 13.87 -2.75
N VAL A 79 12.25 12.91 -3.69
CA VAL A 79 13.46 12.25 -4.21
C VAL A 79 14.45 13.27 -4.80
N ARG A 80 13.96 14.25 -5.57
CA ARG A 80 14.81 15.28 -6.18
C ARG A 80 15.42 16.22 -5.13
N ALA A 81 14.60 16.72 -4.20
CA ALA A 81 15.04 17.63 -3.15
C ALA A 81 16.10 16.99 -2.22
N LEU A 82 15.96 15.69 -1.91
CA LEU A 82 16.99 14.95 -1.18
C LEU A 82 18.29 14.81 -1.99
N ALA A 83 18.20 14.52 -3.29
CA ALA A 83 19.37 14.35 -4.15
C ALA A 83 20.22 15.62 -4.23
N GLU A 84 19.60 16.80 -4.25
CA GLU A 84 20.28 18.10 -4.19
C GLU A 84 21.10 18.30 -2.90
N ARG A 85 20.78 17.54 -1.85
CA ARG A 85 21.50 17.54 -0.57
C ARG A 85 22.50 16.38 -0.45
N GLY A 86 22.69 15.58 -1.49
CA GLY A 86 23.52 14.37 -1.44
C GLY A 86 22.90 13.24 -0.61
N CYS A 87 21.57 13.21 -0.49
CA CYS A 87 20.80 12.12 0.09
C CYS A 87 20.03 11.39 -1.03
N HIS A 88 20.16 10.06 -1.13
CA HIS A 88 19.54 9.27 -2.18
C HIS A 88 18.62 8.22 -1.58
N LEU A 89 17.32 8.33 -1.86
CA LEU A 89 16.37 7.31 -1.45
C LEU A 89 16.63 6.00 -2.18
N LEU A 90 16.66 4.92 -1.41
CA LEU A 90 16.83 3.56 -1.91
C LEU A 90 15.60 3.06 -2.68
N THR A 91 14.44 3.70 -2.46
CA THR A 91 13.30 3.61 -3.35
C THR A 91 13.30 4.80 -4.30
N SER A 92 13.42 4.54 -5.60
CA SER A 92 13.30 5.57 -6.63
C SER A 92 11.84 6.03 -6.78
N ALA A 93 11.61 7.21 -7.37
CA ALA A 93 10.26 7.68 -7.67
C ALA A 93 9.47 6.71 -8.56
N ALA A 94 10.15 6.02 -9.48
CA ALA A 94 9.55 4.99 -10.32
C ALA A 94 9.18 3.75 -9.50
N ALA A 95 10.09 3.26 -8.64
CA ALA A 95 9.84 2.10 -7.80
C ALA A 95 8.69 2.35 -6.80
N TYR A 96 8.62 3.56 -6.23
CA TYR A 96 7.49 3.96 -5.38
C TYR A 96 6.18 3.89 -6.15
N ARG A 97 6.10 4.51 -7.34
CA ARG A 97 4.90 4.42 -8.20
C ARG A 97 4.54 2.97 -8.52
N THR A 98 5.53 2.16 -8.92
CA THR A 98 5.36 0.75 -9.28
C THR A 98 4.75 -0.06 -8.14
N ALA A 99 5.22 0.11 -6.90
CA ALA A 99 4.72 -0.62 -5.74
C ALA A 99 3.46 0.00 -5.12
N HIS A 100 3.23 1.30 -5.30
CA HIS A 100 2.16 2.05 -4.63
C HIS A 100 0.85 2.12 -5.42
N GLU A 101 0.92 2.21 -6.75
CA GLU A 101 -0.26 2.33 -7.63
C GLU A 101 -0.54 1.00 -8.33
N LEU A 102 -1.80 0.53 -8.32
CA LEU A 102 -2.22 -0.75 -8.90
C LEU A 102 -1.73 -0.99 -10.34
N PRO A 103 -1.84 -0.04 -11.29
CA PRO A 103 -1.33 -0.26 -12.63
C PRO A 103 0.18 -0.53 -12.70
N GLY A 104 0.94 -0.09 -11.68
CA GLY A 104 2.38 -0.29 -11.59
C GLY A 104 2.78 -1.72 -11.28
N TRP A 105 2.00 -2.44 -10.46
CA TRP A 105 2.33 -3.80 -10.04
C TRP A 105 1.42 -4.88 -10.63
N TYR A 106 0.20 -4.55 -11.09
CA TYR A 106 -0.82 -5.53 -11.48
C TYR A 106 -0.32 -6.59 -12.45
N GLY A 107 0.37 -6.17 -13.53
CA GLY A 107 0.86 -7.09 -14.56
C GLY A 107 1.83 -8.16 -14.03
N THR A 108 2.60 -7.84 -12.99
CA THR A 108 3.52 -8.80 -12.35
C THR A 108 2.76 -9.88 -11.57
N PHE A 109 1.57 -9.57 -11.07
CA PHE A 109 0.77 -10.46 -10.23
C PHE A 109 -0.48 -11.00 -10.94
N GLU A 110 -0.58 -10.84 -12.26
CA GLU A 110 -1.69 -11.38 -13.05
C GLU A 110 -1.80 -12.90 -12.85
N GLY A 111 -3.03 -13.38 -12.59
CA GLY A 111 -3.29 -14.78 -12.20
C GLY A 111 -3.08 -15.10 -10.72
N ALA A 112 -2.36 -14.26 -9.96
CA ALA A 112 -2.23 -14.35 -8.50
C ALA A 112 -3.03 -13.25 -7.76
N THR A 113 -3.66 -12.33 -8.49
CA THR A 113 -4.47 -11.22 -7.98
C THR A 113 -5.82 -11.17 -8.71
N PRO A 114 -6.92 -10.68 -8.09
CA PRO A 114 -8.20 -10.53 -8.76
C PRO A 114 -8.14 -9.74 -10.06
N ASP A 115 -8.82 -10.23 -11.10
CA ASP A 115 -8.91 -9.56 -12.39
C ASP A 115 -9.37 -8.12 -12.23
N SER A 116 -8.64 -7.18 -12.81
CA SER A 116 -8.88 -5.75 -12.65
C SER A 116 -8.80 -5.01 -13.99
N VAL A 117 -9.67 -4.01 -14.14
CA VAL A 117 -9.64 -3.06 -15.25
C VAL A 117 -9.69 -1.66 -14.65
N TRP A 118 -8.84 -0.77 -15.15
CA TRP A 118 -8.79 0.61 -14.69
C TRP A 118 -9.12 1.60 -15.79
N LEU A 119 -9.62 2.75 -15.36
CA LEU A 119 -10.18 3.83 -16.16
C LEU A 119 -9.73 5.18 -15.59
N PRO A 120 -9.77 6.25 -16.40
CA PRO A 120 -9.73 7.62 -15.87
C PRO A 120 -10.84 7.86 -14.84
N ALA A 121 -10.63 8.80 -13.92
CA ALA A 121 -11.60 9.11 -12.87
C ALA A 121 -12.90 9.74 -13.40
N ASP A 122 -12.82 10.41 -14.55
CA ASP A 122 -13.92 11.06 -15.27
C ASP A 122 -14.54 10.17 -16.36
N ALA A 123 -14.29 8.86 -16.31
CA ALA A 123 -14.82 7.91 -17.28
C ALA A 123 -16.35 7.96 -17.34
N ASP A 124 -16.88 8.02 -18.56
CA ASP A 124 -18.32 8.05 -18.80
C ASP A 124 -18.97 6.66 -18.66
N ARG A 125 -20.29 6.63 -18.79
CA ARG A 125 -21.07 5.38 -18.69
C ARG A 125 -20.71 4.35 -19.77
N GLY A 126 -20.29 4.79 -20.94
CA GLY A 126 -19.87 3.91 -22.04
C GLY A 126 -18.57 3.20 -21.68
N ALA A 127 -17.57 3.95 -21.23
CA ALA A 127 -16.29 3.42 -20.76
C ALA A 127 -16.46 2.46 -19.57
N LEU A 128 -17.36 2.77 -18.63
CA LEU A 128 -17.71 1.86 -17.54
C LEU A 128 -18.33 0.55 -18.03
N ALA A 129 -19.23 0.61 -19.02
CA ALA A 129 -19.82 -0.58 -19.62
C ALA A 129 -18.79 -1.45 -20.34
N GLU A 130 -17.84 -0.84 -21.06
CA GLU A 130 -16.73 -1.54 -21.71
C GLU A 130 -15.79 -2.20 -20.69
N ALA A 131 -15.47 -1.51 -19.60
CA ALA A 131 -14.67 -2.08 -18.51
C ALA A 131 -15.41 -3.24 -17.82
N ALA A 132 -16.71 -3.10 -17.59
CA ALA A 132 -17.55 -4.19 -17.09
C ALA A 132 -17.60 -5.38 -18.06
N ALA A 133 -17.61 -5.14 -19.37
CA ALA A 133 -17.56 -6.21 -20.36
C ALA A 133 -16.20 -6.93 -20.38
N ARG A 134 -15.08 -6.20 -20.27
CA ARG A 134 -13.72 -6.76 -20.07
C ARG A 134 -13.60 -7.54 -18.76
N LEU A 135 -14.35 -7.11 -17.75
CA LEU A 135 -14.84 -7.87 -16.61
C LEU A 135 -15.19 -9.34 -16.84
N GLY A 136 -15.91 -9.60 -17.95
CA GLY A 136 -16.81 -10.73 -18.15
C GLY A 136 -18.30 -10.34 -18.10
N GLY A 137 -18.64 -9.05 -17.93
CA GLY A 137 -19.99 -8.48 -18.15
C GLY A 137 -21.06 -8.78 -17.11
N ARG A 138 -20.78 -9.64 -16.12
CA ARG A 138 -21.73 -10.06 -15.08
C ARG A 138 -21.04 -10.42 -13.78
N GLY A 139 -21.79 -10.59 -12.69
CA GLY A 139 -21.30 -11.03 -11.39
C GLY A 139 -20.63 -9.90 -10.59
N PRO A 140 -20.25 -10.18 -9.33
CA PRO A 140 -19.86 -9.14 -8.40
C PRO A 140 -18.47 -8.56 -8.68
N ALA A 141 -18.29 -7.31 -8.27
CA ALA A 141 -17.04 -6.56 -8.37
C ALA A 141 -16.93 -5.58 -7.20
N ILE A 142 -15.75 -4.98 -7.04
CA ILE A 142 -15.53 -3.81 -6.21
C ILE A 142 -15.00 -2.66 -7.07
N VAL A 143 -15.18 -1.44 -6.58
CA VAL A 143 -14.50 -0.24 -7.07
C VAL A 143 -13.46 0.23 -6.05
N LYS A 144 -12.27 0.61 -6.55
CA LYS A 144 -11.23 1.30 -5.78
C LYS A 144 -10.52 2.33 -6.66
N ASP A 145 -9.66 3.16 -6.07
CA ASP A 145 -8.70 3.95 -6.84
C ASP A 145 -7.39 3.16 -6.98
N TYR A 146 -6.30 3.77 -7.47
CA TYR A 146 -5.06 3.03 -7.67
C TYR A 146 -4.41 2.55 -6.37
N VAL A 147 -4.82 3.09 -5.22
CA VAL A 147 -4.23 2.81 -3.90
C VAL A 147 -5.27 2.19 -2.97
N LYS A 148 -6.39 2.87 -2.73
CA LYS A 148 -7.35 2.57 -1.65
C LYS A 148 -8.80 2.42 -2.13
N SER A 149 -9.60 1.74 -1.31
CA SER A 149 -11.05 1.59 -1.50
C SER A 149 -11.85 2.29 -0.41
N ARG A 150 -13.18 2.33 -0.57
CA ARG A 150 -14.15 2.85 0.42
C ARG A 150 -14.84 1.72 1.17
N LYS A 151 -14.04 0.85 1.80
CA LYS A 151 -14.54 -0.37 2.47
C LYS A 151 -15.53 -0.11 3.62
N HIS A 152 -15.51 1.07 4.23
CA HIS A 152 -16.46 1.45 5.27
C HIS A 152 -17.83 1.84 4.70
N GLU A 153 -17.87 2.34 3.46
CA GLU A 153 -19.07 2.65 2.69
C GLU A 153 -19.43 1.48 1.74
N TRP A 154 -19.36 0.24 2.23
CA TRP A 154 -19.37 -0.99 1.41
C TRP A 154 -20.43 -1.01 0.32
N HIS A 155 -21.71 -0.83 0.66
CA HIS A 155 -22.81 -0.88 -0.31
C HIS A 155 -23.01 0.41 -1.11
N GLU A 156 -22.46 1.52 -0.63
CA GLU A 156 -22.66 2.85 -1.20
C GLU A 156 -21.59 3.19 -2.26
N ALA A 157 -20.33 2.80 -2.00
CA ALA A 157 -19.18 3.29 -2.74
C ALA A 157 -18.06 2.26 -2.94
N CYS A 158 -18.32 0.96 -2.73
CA CYS A 158 -17.29 -0.07 -2.90
C CYS A 158 -17.81 -1.28 -3.67
N TYR A 159 -18.83 -1.96 -3.17
CA TYR A 159 -19.32 -3.23 -3.69
C TYR A 159 -20.35 -3.04 -4.79
N ILE A 160 -20.15 -3.75 -5.89
CA ILE A 160 -21.05 -3.81 -7.05
C ILE A 160 -21.59 -5.25 -7.13
N PRO A 161 -22.88 -5.48 -6.82
CA PRO A 161 -23.43 -6.84 -6.78
C PRO A 161 -23.39 -7.58 -8.12
N ASP A 162 -23.59 -6.86 -9.22
CA ASP A 162 -23.57 -7.42 -10.57
C ASP A 162 -23.12 -6.37 -11.59
N LEU A 163 -22.06 -6.68 -12.35
CA LEU A 163 -21.59 -5.86 -13.47
C LEU A 163 -22.60 -5.74 -14.62
N ALA A 164 -23.62 -6.59 -14.68
CA ALA A 164 -24.69 -6.47 -15.67
C ALA A 164 -25.66 -5.30 -15.37
N ASP A 165 -25.75 -4.86 -14.12
CA ASP A 165 -26.55 -3.68 -13.73
C ASP A 165 -25.72 -2.40 -13.93
N LEU A 166 -25.62 -1.96 -15.19
CA LEU A 166 -24.87 -0.76 -15.57
C LEU A 166 -25.36 0.51 -14.83
N PRO A 167 -26.67 0.72 -14.60
CA PRO A 167 -27.13 1.80 -13.73
C PRO A 167 -26.57 1.72 -12.31
N ALA A 168 -26.56 0.54 -11.66
CA ALA A 168 -25.98 0.39 -10.32
C ALA A 168 -24.47 0.59 -10.32
N LEU A 169 -23.76 0.01 -11.28
CA LEU A 169 -22.33 0.21 -11.49
C LEU A 169 -22.00 1.71 -11.56
N ALA A 170 -22.69 2.46 -12.42
CA ALA A 170 -22.45 3.90 -12.58
C ALA A 170 -22.75 4.69 -11.30
N ARG A 171 -23.77 4.31 -10.52
CA ARG A 171 -24.09 4.95 -9.24
C ARG A 171 -22.98 4.72 -8.21
N VAL A 172 -22.55 3.47 -8.01
CA VAL A 172 -21.52 3.12 -7.02
C VAL A 172 -20.17 3.75 -7.39
N VAL A 173 -19.78 3.71 -8.66
CA VAL A 173 -18.54 4.35 -9.13
C VAL A 173 -18.61 5.86 -9.00
N GLY A 174 -19.72 6.49 -9.39
CA GLY A 174 -19.89 7.94 -9.24
C GLY A 174 -19.79 8.38 -7.78
N ARG A 175 -20.41 7.62 -6.87
CA ARG A 175 -20.35 7.88 -5.43
C ARG A 175 -18.95 7.65 -4.85
N PHE A 176 -18.25 6.62 -5.32
CA PHE A 176 -16.84 6.39 -5.00
C PHE A 176 -15.97 7.59 -5.37
N VAL A 177 -16.07 8.08 -6.61
CA VAL A 177 -15.29 9.23 -7.10
C VAL A 177 -15.62 10.49 -6.30
N GLU A 178 -16.91 10.75 -6.04
CA GLU A 178 -17.35 11.88 -5.21
C GLU A 178 -16.73 11.85 -3.81
N LEU A 179 -16.79 10.70 -3.13
CA LEU A 179 -16.25 10.54 -1.77
C LEU A 179 -14.73 10.58 -1.73
N GLN A 180 -14.05 10.15 -2.80
CA GLN A 180 -12.61 10.32 -2.95
C GLN A 180 -12.22 11.79 -3.05
N GLY A 181 -12.95 12.59 -3.82
CA GLY A 181 -12.68 14.02 -4.00
C GLY A 181 -11.23 14.30 -4.39
N ASP A 182 -10.62 15.29 -3.76
CA ASP A 182 -9.23 15.70 -3.99
C ASP A 182 -8.19 14.62 -3.61
N TYR A 183 -8.61 13.58 -2.90
CA TYR A 183 -7.75 12.47 -2.47
C TYR A 183 -7.83 11.24 -3.39
N LEU A 184 -8.48 11.35 -4.56
CA LEU A 184 -8.49 10.28 -5.56
C LEU A 184 -7.07 10.03 -6.09
N ALA A 185 -6.56 8.81 -5.87
CA ALA A 185 -5.25 8.43 -6.37
C ALA A 185 -5.34 7.84 -7.79
N GLY A 186 -4.90 8.62 -8.78
CA GLY A 186 -4.83 8.18 -10.17
C GLY A 186 -6.20 8.11 -10.85
N GLY A 187 -6.78 6.91 -10.95
CA GLY A 187 -8.03 6.65 -11.64
C GLY A 187 -8.91 5.65 -10.92
N VAL A 188 -9.96 5.18 -11.59
CA VAL A 188 -10.91 4.20 -11.06
C VAL A 188 -10.48 2.79 -11.47
N VAL A 189 -10.57 1.84 -10.55
CA VAL A 189 -10.35 0.41 -10.79
C VAL A 189 -11.65 -0.33 -10.53
N LEU A 190 -12.15 -1.05 -11.53
CA LEU A 190 -13.12 -2.13 -11.35
C LEU A 190 -12.33 -3.42 -11.15
N ARG A 191 -12.68 -4.18 -10.11
CA ARG A 191 -11.94 -5.38 -9.72
C ARG A 191 -12.90 -6.50 -9.37
N ARG A 192 -12.62 -7.72 -9.84
CA ARG A 192 -13.44 -8.88 -9.53
C ARG A 192 -13.49 -9.13 -8.03
N PHE A 193 -14.71 -9.36 -7.54
CA PHE A 193 -14.90 -9.70 -6.14
C PHE A 193 -14.69 -11.20 -5.95
N HIS A 194 -13.76 -11.55 -5.06
CA HIS A 194 -13.51 -12.92 -4.62
C HIS A 194 -14.00 -13.08 -3.19
N ARG A 195 -14.54 -14.26 -2.88
CA ARG A 195 -14.84 -14.64 -1.50
C ARG A 195 -13.59 -15.24 -0.88
N PHE A 196 -13.24 -14.74 0.30
CA PHE A 196 -12.14 -15.24 1.10
C PHE A 196 -12.67 -16.03 2.30
N ALA A 197 -11.82 -16.91 2.83
CA ALA A 197 -12.12 -17.66 4.05
C ALA A 197 -12.34 -16.65 5.19
N PRO A 198 -13.39 -16.78 6.01
CA PRO A 198 -13.65 -15.82 7.07
C PRO A 198 -12.50 -15.80 8.07
N ALA A 199 -12.10 -14.62 8.54
CA ALA A 199 -11.29 -14.50 9.74
C ALA A 199 -12.08 -15.08 10.91
N ALA A 200 -11.42 -15.80 11.82
CA ALA A 200 -12.10 -16.49 12.92
C ALA A 200 -12.85 -15.50 13.85
N GLY A 201 -14.15 -15.34 13.65
CA GLY A 201 -15.09 -14.67 14.54
C GLY A 201 -16.14 -15.67 15.09
N PRO A 202 -16.83 -15.35 16.21
CA PRO A 202 -17.82 -16.24 16.78
C PRO A 202 -18.94 -16.50 15.76
N ALA A 203 -19.30 -17.78 15.62
CA ALA A 203 -20.20 -18.32 14.60
C ALA A 203 -21.44 -17.46 14.32
N GLY A 204 -21.71 -17.18 13.03
CA GLY A 204 -23.04 -16.78 12.58
C GLY A 204 -23.04 -15.79 11.41
N GLU A 205 -23.48 -16.29 10.26
CA GLU A 205 -23.86 -15.60 9.01
C GLU A 205 -22.75 -15.12 8.05
N PRO A 206 -22.84 -15.46 6.75
CA PRO A 206 -21.96 -14.94 5.72
C PRO A 206 -22.33 -13.49 5.40
N ASP A 207 -21.75 -12.55 6.13
CA ASP A 207 -21.69 -11.17 5.66
C ASP A 207 -20.70 -11.10 4.48
N ALA A 208 -21.10 -10.52 3.35
CA ALA A 208 -20.18 -10.24 2.24
C ALA A 208 -19.11 -9.20 2.64
N ALA A 209 -19.32 -8.48 3.74
CA ALA A 209 -18.33 -7.63 4.41
C ALA A 209 -17.56 -8.34 5.54
N ALA A 210 -17.80 -9.64 5.79
CA ALA A 210 -17.02 -10.41 6.75
C ALA A 210 -15.54 -10.40 6.31
N ARG A 211 -14.67 -10.01 7.23
CA ARG A 211 -13.24 -9.85 6.97
C ARG A 211 -12.63 -11.21 6.61
N GLY A 212 -11.84 -11.24 5.54
CA GLY A 212 -11.11 -12.43 5.13
C GLY A 212 -9.98 -12.75 6.11
N THR A 213 -9.56 -14.01 6.17
CA THR A 213 -8.29 -14.41 6.77
C THR A 213 -7.18 -13.84 5.89
N GLU A 214 -6.52 -12.80 6.39
CA GLU A 214 -5.53 -12.03 5.65
C GLU A 214 -4.19 -11.94 6.39
N ALA A 215 -3.11 -12.08 5.65
CA ALA A 215 -1.74 -11.90 6.10
C ALA A 215 -1.15 -10.67 5.41
N ARG A 216 -0.39 -9.85 6.15
CA ARG A 216 0.53 -8.89 5.53
C ARG A 216 1.95 -9.43 5.61
N VAL A 217 2.67 -9.35 4.50
CA VAL A 217 4.07 -9.75 4.41
C VAL A 217 4.90 -8.55 3.98
N TRP A 218 5.99 -8.26 4.70
CA TRP A 218 6.97 -7.25 4.34
C TRP A 218 8.17 -7.93 3.69
N TRP A 219 8.57 -7.40 2.54
CA TRP A 219 9.61 -7.94 1.70
C TRP A 219 10.73 -6.92 1.54
N VAL A 220 11.97 -7.35 1.81
CA VAL A 220 13.17 -6.55 1.53
C VAL A 220 14.04 -7.32 0.55
N ASP A 221 14.37 -6.70 -0.58
CA ASP A 221 15.16 -7.26 -1.69
C ASP A 221 14.66 -8.66 -2.13
N GLY A 222 13.34 -8.86 -2.13
CA GLY A 222 12.68 -10.10 -2.55
C GLY A 222 12.62 -11.19 -1.48
N GLU A 223 13.08 -10.92 -0.25
CA GLU A 223 13.00 -11.82 0.90
C GLU A 223 11.88 -11.39 1.86
N PRO A 224 11.00 -12.29 2.32
CA PRO A 224 10.02 -11.99 3.34
C PRO A 224 10.73 -11.88 4.69
N VAL A 225 10.76 -10.67 5.25
CA VAL A 225 11.46 -10.37 6.51
C VAL A 225 10.51 -10.26 7.70
N LEU A 226 9.22 -10.09 7.43
CA LEU A 226 8.17 -10.08 8.45
C LEU A 226 6.87 -10.59 7.83
N THR A 227 6.19 -11.50 8.52
CA THR A 227 4.80 -11.87 8.25
C THR A 227 4.00 -11.55 9.50
N GLY A 228 2.94 -10.78 9.33
CA GLY A 228 2.11 -10.30 10.42
C GLY A 228 0.62 -10.34 10.08
N PRO A 229 -0.21 -9.97 11.06
CA PRO A 229 -1.64 -9.86 10.85
C PRO A 229 -1.94 -8.73 9.88
N HIS A 230 -3.01 -8.88 9.10
CA HIS A 230 -3.56 -7.74 8.36
C HIS A 230 -4.09 -6.68 9.35
N PRO A 231 -3.96 -5.36 9.10
CA PRO A 231 -4.42 -4.32 10.02
C PRO A 231 -5.91 -4.37 10.37
N ASP A 232 -6.75 -4.97 9.52
CA ASP A 232 -8.17 -5.16 9.82
C ASP A 232 -8.44 -6.37 10.72
N THR A 233 -7.49 -7.27 10.90
CA THR A 233 -7.64 -8.45 11.78
C THR A 233 -6.37 -8.62 12.60
N PRO A 234 -6.00 -7.63 13.44
CA PRO A 234 -4.72 -7.60 14.16
C PRO A 234 -4.52 -8.80 15.10
N GLU A 235 -5.60 -9.49 15.47
CA GLU A 235 -5.61 -10.68 16.30
C GLU A 235 -5.38 -12.00 15.54
N VAL A 236 -5.41 -11.99 14.21
CA VAL A 236 -5.30 -13.20 13.37
C VAL A 236 -3.94 -13.26 12.70
N PHE A 237 -3.16 -14.30 12.99
CA PHE A 237 -1.78 -14.49 12.51
C PHE A 237 -1.68 -15.69 11.56
N PRO A 238 -2.15 -15.57 10.32
CA PRO A 238 -2.04 -16.65 9.36
C PRO A 238 -0.59 -16.84 8.88
N ALA A 239 -0.29 -18.07 8.42
CA ALA A 239 0.98 -18.44 7.82
C ALA A 239 0.77 -18.80 6.33
N PRO A 240 0.81 -17.81 5.42
CA PRO A 240 0.62 -18.04 4.00
C PRO A 240 1.78 -18.83 3.37
N ASP A 241 1.47 -19.64 2.34
CA ASP A 241 2.51 -20.18 1.45
C ASP A 241 3.04 -19.06 0.54
N LEU A 242 4.33 -18.76 0.68
CA LEU A 242 5.01 -17.67 -0.01
C LEU A 242 5.76 -18.11 -1.26
N THR A 243 5.71 -19.39 -1.64
CA THR A 243 6.55 -19.96 -2.70
C THR A 243 6.34 -19.26 -4.04
N LEU A 244 5.09 -19.12 -4.49
CA LEU A 244 4.76 -18.37 -5.72
C LEU A 244 5.01 -16.87 -5.52
N ILE A 245 4.53 -16.30 -4.41
CA ILE A 245 4.57 -14.86 -4.15
C ILE A 245 5.99 -14.31 -4.15
N ARG A 246 6.94 -15.04 -3.57
CA ARG A 246 8.37 -14.69 -3.59
C ARG A 246 8.91 -14.48 -5.00
N SER A 247 8.52 -15.33 -5.95
CA SER A 247 8.97 -15.22 -7.35
C SER A 247 8.39 -13.98 -8.03
N LEU A 248 7.13 -13.66 -7.73
CA LEU A 248 6.45 -12.47 -8.25
C LEU A 248 7.05 -11.19 -7.65
N VAL A 249 7.29 -11.15 -6.34
CA VAL A 249 7.94 -10.01 -5.67
C VAL A 249 9.35 -9.76 -6.21
N ARG A 250 10.15 -10.82 -6.42
CA ARG A 250 11.47 -10.69 -7.08
C ARG A 250 11.36 -10.16 -8.50
N SER A 251 10.33 -10.55 -9.24
CA SER A 251 10.07 -10.08 -10.61
C SER A 251 9.60 -8.61 -10.64
N LEU A 252 8.88 -8.15 -9.60
CA LEU A 252 8.49 -6.74 -9.45
C LEU A 252 9.72 -5.83 -9.36
N GLY A 253 10.80 -6.30 -8.74
CA GLY A 253 12.08 -5.58 -8.67
C GLY A 253 12.09 -4.38 -7.72
N CYS A 254 11.00 -4.14 -6.98
CA CYS A 254 10.96 -3.13 -5.92
C CYS A 254 11.63 -3.68 -4.65
N ARG A 255 12.51 -2.87 -4.06
CA ARG A 255 13.37 -3.30 -2.95
C ARG A 255 12.64 -3.45 -1.62
N PHE A 256 11.66 -2.60 -1.33
CA PHE A 256 10.90 -2.67 -0.08
C PHE A 256 9.41 -2.55 -0.37
N VAL A 257 8.68 -3.66 -0.22
CA VAL A 257 7.24 -3.74 -0.52
C VAL A 257 6.51 -4.53 0.55
N THR A 258 5.19 -4.37 0.59
CA THR A 258 4.27 -5.25 1.30
C THR A 258 3.35 -5.96 0.34
N THR A 259 2.93 -7.17 0.70
CA THR A 259 1.82 -7.86 0.03
C THR A 259 0.76 -8.23 1.07
N ASP A 260 -0.50 -7.92 0.77
CA ASP A 260 -1.65 -8.43 1.50
C ASP A 260 -2.17 -9.67 0.80
N LEU A 261 -2.19 -10.78 1.53
CA LEU A 261 -2.57 -12.10 1.04
C LEU A 261 -3.86 -12.53 1.73
N ALA A 262 -4.89 -12.85 0.97
CA ALA A 262 -6.14 -13.40 1.50
C ALA A 262 -6.27 -14.89 1.16
N LEU A 263 -6.71 -15.68 2.13
CA LEU A 263 -6.99 -17.10 1.92
C LEU A 263 -8.29 -17.26 1.14
N LEU A 264 -8.28 -17.98 0.02
CA LEU A 264 -9.48 -18.28 -0.76
C LEU A 264 -10.50 -19.06 0.08
N ALA A 265 -11.80 -18.80 -0.12
CA ALA A 265 -12.87 -19.41 0.68
C ALA A 265 -12.92 -20.95 0.58
N ASP A 266 -12.42 -21.53 -0.49
CA ASP A 266 -12.31 -22.99 -0.68
C ASP A 266 -11.01 -23.58 -0.10
N GLY A 267 -10.14 -22.75 0.48
CA GLY A 267 -8.85 -23.15 1.04
C GLY A 267 -7.81 -23.56 0.00
N SER A 268 -8.08 -23.34 -1.28
CA SER A 268 -7.19 -23.80 -2.38
C SER A 268 -5.86 -23.06 -2.45
N GLY A 269 -5.76 -21.88 -1.84
CA GLY A 269 -4.53 -21.11 -1.80
C GLY A 269 -4.72 -19.66 -1.36
N TRP A 270 -3.64 -18.90 -1.51
CA TRP A 270 -3.57 -17.49 -1.15
C TRP A 270 -3.60 -16.61 -2.40
N MET A 271 -4.31 -15.50 -2.30
CA MET A 271 -4.46 -14.52 -3.37
C MET A 271 -3.89 -13.18 -2.93
N VAL A 272 -3.12 -12.53 -3.80
CA VAL A 272 -2.60 -11.18 -3.56
C VAL A 272 -3.72 -10.17 -3.74
N VAL A 273 -4.17 -9.57 -2.65
CA VAL A 273 -5.23 -8.55 -2.66
C VAL A 273 -4.63 -7.18 -2.91
N GLU A 274 -3.46 -6.90 -2.36
CA GLU A 274 -2.78 -5.62 -2.49
C GLU A 274 -1.27 -5.79 -2.49
N VAL A 275 -0.59 -4.94 -3.26
CA VAL A 275 0.85 -4.68 -3.13
C VAL A 275 0.98 -3.21 -2.75
N GLY A 276 1.85 -2.93 -1.77
CA GLY A 276 2.12 -1.58 -1.30
C GLY A 276 3.62 -1.32 -1.22
N ASP A 277 4.00 -0.06 -1.27
CA ASP A 277 5.38 0.34 -0.95
C ASP A 277 5.63 0.19 0.56
N GLY A 278 6.69 -0.54 0.93
CA GLY A 278 6.96 -0.87 2.32
C GLY A 278 7.27 0.35 3.18
N GLN A 279 7.76 1.44 2.57
CA GLN A 279 8.11 2.69 3.24
C GLN A 279 6.90 3.40 3.85
N VAL A 280 5.67 2.98 3.53
CA VAL A 280 4.43 3.62 3.97
C VAL A 280 3.41 2.64 4.55
N SER A 281 3.78 1.37 4.72
CA SER A 281 2.94 0.39 5.40
C SER A 281 3.10 0.50 6.91
N ASP A 282 2.00 0.76 7.61
CA ASP A 282 1.95 0.71 9.07
C ASP A 282 2.40 -0.66 9.62
N LEU A 283 2.94 -0.68 10.83
CA LEU A 283 3.38 -1.90 11.51
C LEU A 283 2.38 -2.27 12.63
N PRO A 284 1.95 -3.54 12.73
CA PRO A 284 0.99 -3.93 13.75
C PRO A 284 1.58 -3.76 15.16
N ARG A 285 0.86 -3.08 16.04
CA ARG A 285 1.30 -2.82 17.42
C ARG A 285 1.62 -4.12 18.14
N GLY A 286 2.74 -4.15 18.85
CA GLY A 286 3.19 -5.32 19.62
C GLY A 286 3.83 -6.42 18.79
N THR A 287 3.98 -6.24 17.47
CA THR A 287 4.76 -7.15 16.62
C THR A 287 6.26 -6.92 16.82
N GLU A 288 7.04 -7.99 16.83
CA GLU A 288 8.51 -7.91 16.79
C GLU A 288 8.92 -7.45 15.38
N VAL A 289 9.51 -6.26 15.28
CA VAL A 289 9.87 -5.62 13.99
C VAL A 289 11.36 -5.38 13.84
N SER A 290 12.19 -5.83 14.79
CA SER A 290 13.64 -5.61 14.76
C SER A 290 14.28 -6.31 13.56
N GLY A 291 13.75 -7.47 13.14
CA GLY A 291 14.23 -8.16 11.92
C GLY A 291 14.03 -7.34 10.65
N LEU A 292 12.87 -6.70 10.50
CA LEU A 292 12.58 -5.78 9.40
C LEU A 292 13.53 -4.57 9.44
N LEU A 293 13.61 -3.88 10.57
CA LEU A 293 14.44 -2.67 10.71
C LEU A 293 15.93 -2.97 10.53
N SER A 294 16.41 -4.10 11.04
CA SER A 294 17.78 -4.58 10.83
C SER A 294 18.08 -4.81 9.35
N SER A 295 17.12 -5.37 8.60
CA SER A 295 17.25 -5.59 7.16
C SER A 295 17.38 -4.28 6.39
N LEU A 296 16.65 -3.23 6.80
CA LEU A 296 16.69 -1.91 6.18
C LEU A 296 17.99 -1.14 6.46
N ILE A 297 18.60 -1.30 7.64
CA ILE A 297 19.86 -0.61 7.98
C ILE A 297 21.11 -1.39 7.57
N SER A 298 20.98 -2.67 7.22
CA SER A 298 22.08 -3.53 6.79
C SER A 298 22.26 -3.60 5.27
N THR A 299 21.42 -2.89 4.51
CA THR A 299 21.32 -2.98 3.04
C THR A 299 22.37 -2.18 2.28
#